data_AF-C7IWE2-F1
#
_entry.id   AF-C7IWE2-F1
#
_cell.length_a   1.000
_cell.length_b   1.000
_cell.length_c   1.000
_cell.angle_alpha   90.00
_cell.angle_beta   90.00
_cell.angle_gamma   90.00
#
_symmetry.space_group_name_H-M   'P 1'
#
loop_
_entity.id
_entity.type
_entity.pdbx_description
1 polymer ?
#
loop_
_entity_poly.entity_id
_entity_poly.type
_entity_poly.pdbx_seq_one_letter_code
_entity_poly.pdbx_strand_id
1 'polypeptide(L)'
;LSGGGVLWVSFFFLSLRLLNQSFNDRLLCFTDAWLWCLLDCLQDIVCPESKRCCCFTKSYYRYVKGTGSLLATSNNLKRISKEDLEISSLKELGLRFFTPREVANLHSFPSSFHFPNHISLRQQYAMLGNSLSVAVVGPLLRYLFAET
;
A
#
# COMPACT_ATOMS: atom_id res chain seq x y z
N LEU A 1 -12.89 -25.95 -26.40
CA LEU A 1 -12.70 -25.60 -24.97
C LEU A 1 -11.22 -25.40 -24.75
N SER A 2 -10.85 -24.12 -24.68
CA SER A 2 -9.49 -23.58 -24.78
C SER A 2 -8.76 -23.68 -23.44
N GLY A 3 -7.58 -24.30 -23.45
CA GLY A 3 -6.59 -24.21 -22.38
C GLY A 3 -5.70 -22.99 -22.62
N GLY A 4 -5.83 -21.97 -21.75
CA GLY A 4 -5.07 -20.72 -21.84
C GLY A 4 -4.61 -20.16 -20.49
N GLY A 5 -4.58 -20.97 -19.43
CA GLY A 5 -4.34 -20.49 -18.05
C GLY A 5 -2.88 -20.45 -17.59
N VAL A 6 -1.93 -21.06 -18.32
CA VAL A 6 -0.59 -21.35 -17.77
C VAL A 6 0.51 -20.39 -18.29
N LEU A 7 0.31 -19.74 -19.43
CA LEU A 7 1.31 -18.82 -20.02
C LEU A 7 1.34 -17.43 -19.35
N TRP A 8 0.23 -16.99 -18.74
CA TRP A 8 0.17 -15.69 -18.05
C TRP A 8 1.00 -15.68 -16.75
N VAL A 9 1.03 -16.78 -16.01
CA VAL A 9 1.78 -16.89 -14.75
C VAL A 9 3.30 -16.84 -14.98
N SER A 10 3.77 -17.38 -16.12
CA SER A 10 5.19 -17.37 -16.46
C SER A 10 5.71 -16.00 -16.91
N PHE A 11 4.90 -15.20 -17.63
CA PHE A 11 5.24 -13.80 -17.94
C PHE A 11 5.20 -12.90 -16.69
N PHE A 12 4.29 -13.20 -15.76
CA PHE A 12 4.17 -12.49 -14.48
C PHE A 12 5.42 -12.65 -13.60
N PHE A 13 6.03 -13.84 -13.57
CA PHE A 13 7.24 -14.11 -12.79
C PHE A 13 8.52 -13.52 -13.38
N LEU A 14 8.61 -13.38 -14.71
CA LEU A 14 9.81 -12.83 -15.35
C LEU A 14 9.91 -11.30 -15.15
N SER A 15 8.77 -10.60 -15.14
CA SER A 15 8.71 -9.16 -14.87
C SER A 15 9.04 -8.80 -13.41
N LEU A 16 8.64 -9.65 -12.46
CA LEU A 16 8.96 -9.51 -11.03
C LEU A 16 10.46 -9.68 -10.70
N ARG A 17 11.22 -10.40 -11.54
CA ARG A 17 12.66 -10.64 -11.31
C ARG A 17 13.53 -9.45 -11.71
N LEU A 18 13.05 -8.59 -12.61
CA LEU A 18 13.75 -7.39 -13.07
C LEU A 18 13.56 -6.17 -12.12
N LEU A 19 12.57 -6.22 -11.22
CA LEU A 19 12.30 -5.15 -10.24
C LEU A 19 13.08 -5.32 -8.92
N ASN A 20 14.00 -6.28 -8.84
CA ASN A 20 14.71 -6.62 -7.60
C ASN A 20 16.00 -5.81 -7.38
N GLN A 21 16.06 -4.56 -7.84
CA GLN A 21 17.19 -3.69 -7.57
C GLN A 21 16.79 -2.33 -7.00
N SER A 22 17.32 -2.09 -5.80
CA SER A 22 17.53 -0.83 -5.09
C SER A 22 16.28 -0.04 -4.71
N PHE A 23 15.86 -0.21 -3.46
CA PHE A 23 14.94 0.71 -2.81
C PHE A 23 15.68 1.38 -1.66
N ASN A 24 16.04 2.66 -1.86
CA ASN A 24 16.64 3.50 -0.84
C ASN A 24 15.67 4.66 -0.52
N ASP A 25 15.68 5.08 0.74
CA ASP A 25 14.55 5.66 1.46
C ASP A 25 13.94 6.97 0.91
N ARG A 26 12.62 7.11 1.16
CA ARG A 26 11.75 8.30 1.19
C ARG A 26 11.12 8.84 -0.10
N LEU A 27 11.61 8.50 -1.28
CA LEU A 27 10.96 8.86 -2.55
C LEU A 27 10.99 7.65 -3.48
N LEU A 28 9.85 7.27 -4.04
CA LEU A 28 9.81 6.31 -5.15
C LEU A 28 10.58 6.94 -6.32
N CYS A 29 11.85 6.55 -6.52
CA CYS A 29 12.59 6.90 -7.73
C CYS A 29 11.95 6.16 -8.91
N PHE A 30 11.11 6.84 -9.67
CA PHE A 30 10.36 6.28 -10.79
C PHE A 30 11.30 6.04 -11.99
N THR A 31 11.82 4.82 -12.14
CA THR A 31 12.35 4.34 -13.43
C THR A 31 11.19 3.91 -14.33
N ASP A 32 11.38 3.84 -15.65
CA ASP A 32 10.30 3.64 -16.63
C ASP A 32 9.44 2.37 -16.40
N ALA A 33 10.02 1.32 -15.82
CA ALA A 33 9.28 0.09 -15.47
C ALA A 33 8.30 0.27 -14.29
N TRP A 34 8.61 1.15 -13.34
CA TRP A 34 7.74 1.44 -12.19
C TRP A 34 6.53 2.27 -12.62
N LEU A 35 6.71 3.09 -13.65
CA LEU A 35 5.69 3.94 -14.25
C LEU A 35 4.48 3.15 -14.77
N TRP A 36 4.73 2.02 -15.43
CA TRP A 36 3.69 1.12 -15.92
C TRP A 36 2.95 0.40 -14.79
N CYS A 37 3.66 -0.04 -13.74
CA CYS A 37 3.01 -0.56 -12.54
C CYS A 37 2.16 0.51 -11.85
N LEU A 38 2.60 1.77 -11.88
CA LEU A 38 1.88 2.89 -11.27
C LEU A 38 0.59 3.23 -12.02
N LEU A 39 0.60 3.16 -13.36
CA LEU A 39 -0.60 3.31 -14.21
C LEU A 39 -1.67 2.27 -13.83
N ASP A 40 -1.25 1.01 -13.68
CA ASP A 40 -2.12 -0.06 -13.21
C ASP A 40 -2.62 0.14 -11.77
N CYS A 41 -1.89 0.91 -10.95
CA CYS A 41 -2.23 1.21 -9.56
C CYS A 41 -2.88 2.59 -9.39
N LEU A 42 -3.20 3.32 -10.46
CA LEU A 42 -3.81 4.66 -10.37
C LEU A 42 -5.08 4.68 -9.53
N GLN A 43 -5.85 3.59 -9.55
CA GLN A 43 -7.05 3.44 -8.73
C GLN A 43 -6.73 3.36 -7.23
N ASP A 44 -5.53 2.93 -6.88
CA ASP A 44 -5.05 2.70 -5.51
C ASP A 44 -4.21 3.88 -4.97
N ILE A 45 -4.13 5.00 -5.68
CA ILE A 45 -3.55 6.25 -5.15
C ILE A 45 -4.63 7.01 -4.38
N VAL A 46 -4.30 7.39 -3.14
CA VAL A 46 -5.18 8.14 -2.23
C VAL A 46 -4.53 9.45 -1.80
N CYS A 47 -5.35 10.43 -1.46
CA CYS A 47 -4.94 11.71 -0.89
C CYS A 47 -5.39 11.82 0.59
N PRO A 48 -4.89 12.79 1.37
CA PRO A 48 -5.30 12.97 2.77
C PRO A 48 -6.81 13.12 2.97
N GLU A 49 -7.53 13.66 1.98
CA GLU A 49 -8.98 13.84 2.01
C GLU A 49 -9.76 12.56 1.64
N SER A 50 -9.07 11.52 1.16
CA SER A 50 -9.70 10.26 0.78
C SER A 50 -10.30 9.56 2.00
N LYS A 51 -11.54 9.08 1.86
CA LYS A 51 -12.27 8.40 2.95
C LYS A 51 -12.03 6.89 3.02
N ARG A 52 -11.32 6.33 2.04
CA ARG A 52 -11.04 4.89 1.92
C ARG A 52 -9.65 4.69 1.34
N CYS A 53 -9.05 3.55 1.67
CA CYS A 53 -7.85 3.02 1.05
C CYS A 53 -7.99 1.49 0.92
N CYS A 54 -7.15 0.88 0.09
CA CYS A 54 -7.09 -0.58 -0.05
C CYS A 54 -6.49 -1.24 1.20
N CYS A 55 -6.73 -2.54 1.37
CA CYS A 55 -6.18 -3.27 2.50
C CYS A 55 -4.66 -3.37 2.40
N PHE A 56 -3.99 -3.31 3.55
CA PHE A 56 -2.54 -3.48 3.63
C PHE A 56 -2.21 -4.94 3.83
N THR A 57 -1.30 -5.47 3.00
CA THR A 57 -0.82 -6.85 3.11
C THR A 57 0.60 -6.89 3.65
N LYS A 58 1.05 -8.09 4.07
CA LYS A 58 2.41 -8.34 4.55
C LYS A 58 3.52 -7.79 3.63
N SER A 59 3.27 -7.74 2.33
CA SER A 59 4.25 -7.35 1.31
C SER A 59 4.15 -5.90 0.86
N TYR A 60 3.39 -5.05 1.57
CA TYR A 60 3.18 -3.64 1.23
C TYR A 60 4.46 -2.86 0.91
N TYR A 61 5.51 -3.01 1.72
CA TYR A 61 6.79 -2.32 1.50
C TYR A 61 7.71 -2.99 0.47
N ARG A 62 7.24 -4.03 -0.21
CA ARG A 62 8.03 -4.80 -1.19
C ARG A 62 7.43 -4.72 -2.59
N TYR A 63 6.11 -4.71 -2.71
CA TYR A 63 5.43 -4.64 -4.00
C TYR A 63 4.41 -3.51 -3.97
N VAL A 64 4.31 -2.75 -5.05
CA VAL A 64 3.36 -1.63 -5.18
C VAL A 64 1.95 -2.15 -5.48
N LYS A 65 1.83 -3.05 -6.47
CA LYS A 65 0.52 -3.52 -6.94
C LYS A 65 -0.11 -4.51 -5.97
N GLY A 66 -1.38 -4.28 -5.61
CA GLY A 66 -2.22 -5.23 -4.90
C GLY A 66 -1.83 -5.48 -3.44
N THR A 67 -1.05 -4.59 -2.82
CA THR A 67 -0.60 -4.75 -1.43
C THR A 67 -1.07 -3.64 -0.50
N GLY A 68 -1.68 -2.59 -1.05
CA GLY A 68 -2.21 -1.44 -0.33
C GLY A 68 -2.09 -0.17 -1.17
N SER A 69 -2.80 0.89 -0.75
CA SER A 69 -2.78 2.18 -1.44
C SER A 69 -1.47 2.95 -1.25
N LEU A 70 -1.13 3.83 -2.19
CA LEU A 70 -0.06 4.83 -2.00
C LEU A 70 -0.67 6.19 -1.62
N LEU A 71 0.02 6.95 -0.78
CA LEU A 71 -0.40 8.30 -0.42
C LEU A 71 0.27 9.32 -1.35
N ALA A 72 -0.53 10.15 -1.99
CA ALA A 72 -0.08 11.35 -2.68
C ALA A 72 -0.06 12.52 -1.70
N THR A 73 1.08 13.19 -1.59
CA THR A 73 1.31 14.26 -0.60
C THR A 73 1.38 15.65 -1.22
N SER A 74 1.46 15.75 -2.54
CA SER A 74 1.50 17.03 -3.23
C SER A 74 0.14 17.71 -3.27
N ASN A 75 0.12 19.00 -2.97
CA ASN A 75 -1.08 19.85 -3.04
C ASN A 75 -1.62 20.04 -4.47
N ASN A 76 -0.85 19.64 -5.50
CA ASN A 76 -1.21 19.80 -6.90
C ASN A 76 -2.33 18.86 -7.38
N LEU A 77 -2.73 17.88 -6.57
CA LEU A 77 -3.83 16.95 -6.87
C LEU A 77 -5.17 17.63 -7.13
N LYS A 78 -5.43 18.81 -6.54
CA LYS A 78 -6.69 19.54 -6.73
C LYS A 78 -6.88 20.05 -8.16
N ARG A 79 -5.85 20.00 -9.01
CA ARG A 79 -5.86 20.51 -10.38
C ARG A 79 -5.97 19.43 -11.45
N ILE A 80 -5.89 18.15 -11.10
CA ILE A 80 -5.79 17.06 -12.07
C ILE A 80 -6.96 16.10 -11.87
N SER A 81 -7.88 16.05 -12.84
CA SER A 81 -8.92 15.02 -12.96
C SER A 81 -8.26 13.64 -12.97
N LYS A 82 -8.85 12.64 -12.32
CA LYS A 82 -8.32 11.26 -12.35
C LYS A 82 -8.19 10.72 -13.77
N GLU A 83 -8.99 11.25 -14.70
CA GLU A 83 -9.00 10.91 -16.12
C GLU A 83 -7.81 11.50 -16.90
N ASP A 84 -7.16 12.57 -16.41
CA ASP A 84 -6.11 13.32 -17.12
C ASP A 84 -4.71 13.16 -16.47
N LEU A 85 -4.53 12.14 -15.64
CA LEU A 85 -3.24 11.86 -14.99
C LEU A 85 -2.21 11.36 -16.03
N GLU A 86 -1.58 12.31 -16.72
CA GLU A 86 -0.37 12.04 -17.49
C GLU A 86 0.75 11.55 -16.58
N ILE A 87 1.55 10.65 -17.13
CA ILE A 87 2.71 10.02 -16.49
C ILE A 87 3.70 11.06 -15.90
N SER A 88 3.89 12.18 -16.58
CA SER A 88 4.70 13.33 -16.16
C SER A 88 4.20 13.89 -14.83
N SER A 89 2.89 14.03 -14.70
CA SER A 89 2.21 14.57 -13.52
C SER A 89 2.34 13.67 -12.28
N LEU A 90 2.50 12.34 -12.46
CA LEU A 90 2.64 11.39 -11.35
C LEU A 90 3.90 11.61 -10.50
N LYS A 91 4.99 12.06 -11.12
CA LYS A 91 6.22 12.40 -10.39
C LYS A 91 6.02 13.60 -9.47
N GLU A 92 5.15 14.53 -9.85
CA GLU A 92 4.85 15.74 -9.10
C GLU A 92 3.89 15.51 -7.92
N LEU A 93 3.27 14.31 -7.84
CA LEU A 93 2.32 13.96 -6.78
C LEU A 93 2.97 13.63 -5.44
N GLY A 94 4.30 13.42 -5.42
CA GLY A 94 5.02 13.06 -4.20
C GLY A 94 4.47 11.77 -3.59
N LEU A 95 4.34 10.72 -4.42
CA LEU A 95 3.79 9.44 -3.98
C LEU A 95 4.73 8.76 -2.98
N ARG A 96 4.16 8.29 -1.88
CA ARG A 96 4.86 7.51 -0.87
C ARG A 96 4.00 6.39 -0.30
N PHE A 97 4.64 5.41 0.31
CA PHE A 97 3.96 4.46 1.17
C PHE A 97 3.42 5.17 2.43
N PHE A 98 2.31 4.66 2.95
CA PHE A 98 1.91 4.94 4.32
C PHE A 98 2.97 4.40 5.26
N THR A 99 3.37 5.17 6.26
CA THR A 99 4.30 4.73 7.30
C THR A 99 3.69 3.63 8.16
N PRO A 100 4.48 2.81 8.88
CA PRO A 100 3.94 1.82 9.80
C PRO A 100 3.02 2.44 10.85
N ARG A 101 3.32 3.67 11.29
CA ARG A 101 2.47 4.37 12.25
C ARG A 101 1.11 4.74 11.66
N GLU A 102 1.07 5.23 10.42
CA GLU A 102 -0.18 5.54 9.72
C GLU A 102 -1.02 4.28 9.48
N VAL A 103 -0.40 3.18 9.02
CA VAL A 103 -1.10 1.89 8.85
C VAL A 103 -1.67 1.39 10.18
N ALA A 104 -0.90 1.48 11.26
CA ALA A 104 -1.38 1.11 12.60
C ALA A 104 -2.54 2.00 13.07
N ASN A 105 -2.55 3.30 12.71
CA ASN A 105 -3.69 4.18 13.00
C ASN A 105 -4.95 3.77 12.21
N LEU A 106 -4.80 3.37 10.94
CA LEU A 106 -5.92 2.85 10.14
C LEU A 106 -6.47 1.54 10.72
N HIS A 107 -5.63 0.72 11.34
CA HIS A 107 -6.05 -0.44 12.13
C HIS A 107 -6.55 -0.09 13.53
N SER A 108 -6.66 1.19 13.88
CA SER A 108 -7.14 1.70 15.17
C SER A 108 -6.30 1.23 16.37
N PHE A 109 -5.00 0.99 16.18
CA PHE A 109 -4.09 0.82 17.31
C PHE A 109 -3.97 2.12 18.11
N PRO A 110 -3.79 2.05 19.44
CA PRO A 110 -3.64 3.23 20.28
C PRO A 110 -2.41 4.05 19.88
N SER A 111 -2.42 5.34 20.20
CA SER A 111 -1.30 6.26 19.96
C SER A 111 -0.02 5.85 20.69
N SER A 112 -0.15 5.15 21.82
CA SER A 112 0.96 4.58 22.60
C SER A 112 1.61 3.35 21.96
N PHE A 113 0.99 2.73 20.94
CA PHE A 113 1.58 1.58 20.26
C PHE A 113 2.86 1.98 19.50
N HIS A 114 3.95 1.24 19.72
CA HIS A 114 5.18 1.43 18.98
C HIS A 114 5.89 0.09 18.79
N PHE A 115 6.64 -0.04 17.69
CA PHE A 115 7.52 -1.18 17.51
C PHE A 115 8.81 -1.00 18.33
N PRO A 116 9.37 -2.07 18.91
CA PRO A 116 10.71 -2.03 19.47
C PRO A 116 11.76 -1.61 18.43
N ASN A 117 12.82 -0.92 18.88
CA ASN A 117 13.86 -0.35 18.00
C ASN A 117 14.59 -1.39 17.12
N HIS A 118 14.62 -2.65 17.54
CA HIS A 118 15.28 -3.74 16.80
C HIS A 118 14.43 -4.30 15.65
N ILE A 119 13.16 -3.92 15.54
CA ILE A 119 12.26 -4.41 14.49
C ILE A 119 12.44 -3.56 13.24
N SER A 120 12.96 -4.18 12.18
CA SER A 120 13.17 -3.51 10.89
C SER A 120 11.86 -3.02 10.27
N LEU A 121 11.94 -1.95 9.47
CA LEU A 121 10.78 -1.37 8.79
C LEU A 121 9.95 -2.42 8.02
N ARG A 122 10.62 -3.33 7.33
CA ARG A 122 9.96 -4.42 6.59
C ARG A 122 9.22 -5.40 7.49
N GLN A 123 9.75 -5.71 8.67
CA GLN A 123 9.05 -6.53 9.66
C GLN A 123 7.83 -5.80 10.23
N GLN A 124 7.92 -4.49 10.46
CA GLN A 124 6.78 -3.70 10.94
C GLN A 124 5.60 -3.78 9.95
N TYR A 125 5.85 -3.55 8.65
CA TYR A 125 4.81 -3.72 7.64
C TYR A 125 4.28 -5.15 7.54
N ALA A 126 5.17 -6.15 7.67
CA ALA A 126 4.76 -7.55 7.66
C ALA A 126 3.82 -7.90 8.82
N MET A 127 4.09 -7.37 10.02
CA MET A 127 3.26 -7.56 11.20
C MET A 127 1.91 -6.84 11.05
N LEU A 128 1.92 -5.59 10.58
CA LEU A 128 0.69 -4.82 10.39
C LEU A 128 -0.20 -5.41 9.30
N GLY A 129 0.37 -5.83 8.17
CA GLY A 129 -0.39 -6.43 7.07
C GLY A 129 -0.98 -7.81 7.38
N ASN A 130 -0.54 -8.45 8.48
CA ASN A 130 -1.14 -9.67 9.03
C ASN A 130 -2.07 -9.38 10.23
N SER A 131 -2.20 -8.12 10.61
CA SER A 131 -2.98 -7.69 11.77
C SER A 131 -4.46 -7.47 11.41
N LEU A 132 -5.24 -7.00 12.38
CA LEU A 132 -6.67 -6.77 12.28
C LEU A 132 -7.00 -5.34 12.74
N SER A 133 -8.21 -4.87 12.40
CA SER A 133 -8.71 -3.61 12.92
C SER A 133 -9.23 -3.75 14.35
N VAL A 134 -8.61 -3.06 15.30
CA VAL A 134 -9.00 -3.04 16.71
C VAL A 134 -10.42 -2.48 16.88
N ALA A 135 -10.79 -1.48 16.07
CA ALA A 135 -12.12 -0.89 16.10
C ALA A 135 -13.22 -1.87 15.65
N VAL A 136 -12.88 -2.88 14.84
CA VAL A 136 -13.80 -3.95 14.43
C VAL A 136 -13.82 -5.08 15.46
N VAL A 137 -12.64 -5.58 15.86
CA VAL A 137 -12.53 -6.74 16.74
C VAL A 137 -12.98 -6.42 18.17
N GLY A 138 -12.69 -5.23 18.69
CA GLY A 138 -13.02 -4.84 20.06
C GLY A 138 -14.52 -4.94 20.39
N PRO A 139 -15.43 -4.35 19.58
CA PRO A 139 -16.87 -4.56 19.73
C PRO A 139 -17.32 -6.01 19.61
N LEU A 140 -16.74 -6.79 18.68
CA LEU A 140 -17.09 -8.21 18.51
C LEU A 140 -16.72 -9.05 19.74
N LEU A 141 -15.55 -8.81 20.32
CA LEU A 141 -15.15 -9.47 21.57
C LEU A 141 -16.06 -9.04 22.74
N ARG A 142 -16.39 -7.75 22.84
CA ARG A 142 -17.36 -7.29 23.85
C ARG A 142 -18.71 -7.97 23.71
N TYR A 143 -19.20 -8.12 22.49
CA TYR A 143 -20.44 -8.85 22.23
C TYR A 143 -20.33 -10.32 22.65
N LEU A 144 -19.24 -11.00 22.25
CA LEU A 144 -19.00 -12.40 22.59
C LEU A 144 -18.97 -12.66 24.11
N PHE A 145 -18.47 -11.71 24.90
CA PHE A 145 -18.33 -11.83 26.35
C PHE A 145 -19.38 -11.03 27.15
N ALA A 146 -20.39 -10.44 26.50
CA ALA A 146 -21.45 -9.68 27.19
C ALA A 146 -22.52 -10.57 27.84
N GLU A 147 -22.53 -11.87 27.54
CA GLU A 147 -23.50 -12.85 28.07
C GLU A 147 -22.85 -13.93 28.95
N THR A 148 -22.04 -13.51 29.92
CA THR A 148 -21.61 -14.32 31.08
C THR A 148 -21.68 -13.48 32.34
#